data_AF-A0A9Q6ZK70-F1
#
_entry.id   AF-A0A9Q6ZK70-F1
#
_cell.length_a   1.000
_cell.length_b   1.000
_cell.length_c   1.000
_cell.angle_alpha   90.00
_cell.angle_beta   90.00
_cell.angle_gamma   90.00
#
_symmetry.space_group_name_H-M   'P 1'
#
loop_
_entity.id
_entity.type
_entity.pdbx_description
1 polymer ?
#
loop_
_entity_poly.entity_id
_entity_poly.type
_entity_poly.pdbx_seq_one_letter_code
_entity_poly.pdbx_strand_id
1 'polypeptide(L)'
;MEIQLSRIKEKLANIEQYDEDFVVFGADSHEYTVGANVDLQEVATFEQKCGIKLPEAYVAFVTQIGNGNTTENAYMGSAAGPYYGIYPLGDGLEDLNAGDVKRYLSYPCLLDPDMTDKTWTTLTQAMYDEELSDEAYDAIVGPLFGGLLPIGTQGCAITTCLILNGPHKGRIVYLNDDYKPAFAYEADFLAWYERWLDEIIAGDLLAEHAGWFGYRRGGTSIDLWEAFRTATTEQEQLEYLDGLMNKKEISEPILQGVIETIPQVTVVVRQRLISILAKTTFDRAIPFLEEEVEANLLFVLQQIHWYGTNEAYWLPVLEAYKDKIEEEETYRFYSYIAIKATDNYAYLIVPGLTSRQAEIRSQAVYTLGKLENKEAYIILFREALQDENENVVLYSLQALRGIIDESLLPVYQAVYHKYKDSAEENYILTNLTHRLTEMKLTVEDLQA
;
A
#
# COMPACT_ATOMS: atom_id res chain seq x y z
N MET A 1 -9.90 -32.49 5.19
CA MET A 1 -11.05 -31.56 5.17
C MET A 1 -11.78 -31.51 6.51
N GLU A 2 -12.45 -32.58 6.99
CA GLU A 2 -13.24 -32.54 8.26
C GLU A 2 -12.48 -32.01 9.50
N ILE A 3 -11.21 -32.42 9.68
CA ILE A 3 -10.36 -31.92 10.76
C ILE A 3 -10.12 -30.40 10.63
N GLN A 4 -9.91 -29.92 9.41
CA GLN A 4 -9.69 -28.49 9.14
C GLN A 4 -10.97 -27.68 9.39
N LEU A 5 -12.12 -28.15 8.93
CA LEU A 5 -13.41 -27.50 9.21
C LEU A 5 -13.67 -27.41 10.72
N SER A 6 -13.32 -28.45 11.47
CA SER A 6 -13.44 -28.45 12.94
C SER A 6 -12.56 -27.37 13.57
N ARG A 7 -11.30 -27.23 13.12
CA ARG A 7 -10.42 -26.15 13.58
C ARG A 7 -10.94 -24.77 13.21
N ILE A 8 -11.45 -24.59 11.99
CA ILE A 8 -12.03 -23.30 11.55
C ILE A 8 -13.21 -22.91 12.45
N LYS A 9 -14.13 -23.84 12.74
CA LYS A 9 -15.26 -23.60 13.66
C LYS A 9 -14.79 -23.22 15.05
N GLU A 10 -13.79 -23.92 15.57
CA GLU A 10 -13.21 -23.62 16.88
C GLU A 10 -12.55 -22.23 16.90
N LYS A 11 -11.78 -21.89 15.87
CA LYS A 11 -11.15 -20.57 15.72
C LYS A 11 -12.19 -19.46 15.66
N LEU A 12 -13.18 -19.57 14.77
CA LEU A 12 -14.28 -18.59 14.64
C LEU A 12 -15.04 -18.39 15.95
N ALA A 13 -15.39 -19.49 16.64
CA ALA A 13 -16.14 -19.41 17.90
C ALA A 13 -15.38 -18.68 19.03
N ASN A 14 -14.06 -18.52 18.89
CA ASN A 14 -13.21 -17.89 19.89
C ASN A 14 -12.44 -16.69 19.34
N ILE A 15 -12.70 -16.22 18.11
CA ILE A 15 -11.84 -15.26 17.43
C ILE A 15 -11.93 -13.86 18.06
N GLU A 16 -13.12 -13.49 18.55
CA GLU A 16 -13.38 -12.20 19.21
C GLU A 16 -12.47 -11.95 20.42
N GLN A 17 -12.02 -13.00 21.14
CA GLN A 17 -11.11 -12.81 22.27
C GLN A 17 -9.71 -12.33 21.84
N TYR A 18 -9.38 -12.45 20.54
CA TYR A 18 -8.12 -11.98 19.98
C TYR A 18 -8.26 -10.62 19.31
N ASP A 19 -9.48 -10.19 18.98
CA ASP A 19 -9.81 -8.88 18.41
C ASP A 19 -11.09 -8.32 19.04
N GLU A 20 -11.01 -7.97 20.32
CA GLU A 20 -12.16 -7.54 21.14
C GLU A 20 -12.81 -6.24 20.64
N ASP A 21 -12.01 -5.39 19.97
CA ASP A 21 -12.43 -4.08 19.46
C ASP A 21 -12.71 -4.10 17.94
N PHE A 22 -12.69 -5.28 17.31
CA PHE A 22 -12.88 -5.46 15.86
C PHE A 22 -11.97 -4.59 14.99
N VAL A 23 -10.68 -4.49 15.35
CA VAL A 23 -9.70 -3.64 14.65
C VAL A 23 -9.24 -4.25 13.32
N VAL A 24 -9.37 -5.56 13.14
CA VAL A 24 -9.06 -6.21 11.87
C VAL A 24 -10.05 -5.70 10.82
N PHE A 25 -9.52 -5.29 9.67
CA PHE A 25 -10.32 -4.65 8.65
C PHE A 25 -11.55 -5.48 8.22
N GLY A 26 -12.74 -4.88 8.36
CA GLY A 26 -14.06 -5.44 8.06
C GLY A 26 -14.68 -6.28 9.19
N ALA A 27 -13.93 -6.56 10.26
CA ALA A 27 -14.42 -7.29 11.42
C ALA A 27 -15.57 -6.56 12.14
N ASP A 28 -15.58 -5.23 12.13
CA ASP A 28 -16.64 -4.39 12.71
C ASP A 28 -17.97 -4.49 11.95
N SER A 29 -17.91 -4.88 10.67
CA SER A 29 -19.09 -5.06 9.81
C SER A 29 -19.74 -6.43 10.01
N HIS A 30 -18.96 -7.51 9.89
CA HIS A 30 -19.49 -8.87 9.98
C HIS A 30 -19.40 -9.47 11.39
N GLU A 31 -18.73 -8.81 12.34
CA GLU A 31 -18.61 -9.20 13.76
C GLU A 31 -18.16 -10.65 13.95
N TYR A 32 -17.27 -11.14 13.09
CA TYR A 32 -16.86 -12.55 13.00
C TYR A 32 -17.98 -13.61 12.93
N THR A 33 -19.20 -13.20 12.60
CA THR A 33 -20.35 -14.10 12.53
C THR A 33 -20.55 -14.67 11.12
N VAL A 34 -21.10 -15.88 11.06
CA VAL A 34 -21.50 -16.55 9.82
C VAL A 34 -22.96 -16.95 9.92
N GLY A 35 -23.67 -16.82 8.82
CA GLY A 35 -25.09 -17.15 8.68
C GLY A 35 -25.32 -18.66 8.57
N ALA A 36 -26.57 -19.04 8.29
CA ALA A 36 -26.97 -20.43 8.18
C ALA A 36 -26.29 -21.14 7.00
N ASN A 37 -26.01 -22.42 7.17
CA ASN A 37 -25.45 -23.26 6.12
C ASN A 37 -26.45 -23.43 4.98
N VAL A 38 -25.96 -23.45 3.74
CA VAL A 38 -26.76 -23.88 2.58
C VAL A 38 -26.82 -25.40 2.52
N ASP A 39 -27.91 -25.95 2.03
CA ASP A 39 -27.99 -27.38 1.77
C ASP A 39 -27.30 -27.77 0.45
N LEU A 40 -26.98 -29.05 0.29
CA LEU A 40 -26.33 -29.56 -0.93
C LEU A 40 -27.24 -29.44 -2.17
N GLN A 41 -28.56 -29.32 -2.00
CA GLN A 41 -29.50 -29.20 -3.10
C GLN A 41 -29.50 -27.78 -3.68
N GLU A 42 -29.36 -26.76 -2.84
CA GLU A 42 -29.16 -25.37 -3.21
C GLU A 42 -27.83 -25.21 -3.96
N VAL A 43 -26.75 -25.81 -3.44
CA VAL A 43 -25.45 -25.87 -4.14
C VAL A 43 -25.60 -26.50 -5.52
N ALA A 44 -26.23 -27.68 -5.61
CA ALA A 44 -26.45 -28.37 -6.88
C ALA A 44 -27.32 -27.55 -7.86
N THR A 45 -28.30 -26.81 -7.33
CA THR A 45 -29.16 -25.92 -8.13
C THR A 45 -28.36 -24.76 -8.70
N PHE A 46 -27.48 -24.15 -7.91
CA PHE A 46 -26.58 -23.10 -8.37
C PHE A 46 -25.60 -23.62 -9.43
N GLU A 47 -24.94 -24.75 -9.17
CA GLU A 47 -24.03 -25.41 -10.11
C GLU A 47 -24.71 -25.72 -11.45
N GLN A 48 -25.94 -26.27 -11.41
CA GLN A 48 -26.72 -26.57 -12.60
C GLN A 48 -27.11 -25.30 -13.37
N LYS A 49 -27.54 -24.25 -12.66
CA LYS A 49 -27.94 -22.96 -13.25
C LYS A 49 -26.78 -22.28 -13.98
N CYS A 50 -25.57 -22.38 -13.43
CA CYS A 50 -24.37 -21.75 -13.99
C CYS A 50 -23.55 -22.69 -14.90
N GLY A 51 -23.88 -23.99 -14.96
CA GLY A 51 -23.14 -24.96 -15.75
C GLY A 51 -21.71 -25.19 -15.24
N ILE A 52 -21.50 -25.11 -13.92
CA ILE A 52 -20.18 -25.21 -13.28
C ILE A 52 -20.14 -26.35 -12.27
N LYS A 53 -18.95 -26.61 -11.74
CA LYS A 53 -18.77 -27.38 -10.51
C LYS A 53 -17.90 -26.59 -9.54
N LEU A 54 -18.43 -26.24 -8.40
CA LEU A 54 -17.73 -25.48 -7.37
C LEU A 54 -16.55 -26.29 -6.80
N PRO A 55 -15.45 -25.63 -6.40
CA PRO A 55 -14.37 -26.28 -5.66
C PRO A 55 -14.87 -26.93 -4.36
N GLU A 56 -14.40 -28.13 -4.05
CA GLU A 56 -14.84 -28.92 -2.89
C GLU A 56 -14.67 -28.17 -1.56
N ALA A 57 -13.54 -27.47 -1.40
CA ALA A 57 -13.24 -26.65 -0.23
C ALA A 57 -14.29 -25.53 -0.01
N TYR A 58 -14.74 -24.87 -1.08
CA TYR A 58 -15.77 -23.83 -1.00
C TYR A 58 -17.16 -24.41 -0.71
N VAL A 59 -17.52 -25.53 -1.35
CA VAL A 59 -18.76 -26.26 -1.03
C VAL A 59 -18.79 -26.64 0.45
N ALA A 60 -17.68 -27.14 0.98
CA ALA A 60 -17.56 -27.50 2.39
C ALA A 60 -17.71 -26.27 3.31
N PHE A 61 -17.19 -25.10 2.92
CA PHE A 61 -17.40 -23.87 3.68
C PHE A 61 -18.89 -23.50 3.77
N VAL A 62 -19.58 -23.33 2.64
CA VAL A 62 -20.97 -22.85 2.63
C VAL A 62 -21.95 -23.87 3.25
N THR A 63 -21.65 -25.16 3.17
CA THR A 63 -22.50 -26.24 3.71
C THR A 63 -22.17 -26.64 5.14
N GLN A 64 -20.98 -26.32 5.66
CA GLN A 64 -20.56 -26.76 6.98
C GLN A 64 -20.14 -25.64 7.95
N ILE A 65 -19.62 -24.51 7.45
CA ILE A 65 -19.23 -23.35 8.27
C ILE A 65 -20.38 -22.35 8.34
N GLY A 66 -20.87 -21.87 7.19
CA GLY A 66 -21.98 -20.94 7.10
C GLY A 66 -22.03 -20.21 5.76
N ASN A 67 -23.14 -19.52 5.49
CA ASN A 67 -23.35 -18.75 4.26
C ASN A 67 -24.01 -17.41 4.58
N GLY A 68 -23.43 -16.32 4.08
CA GLY A 68 -23.86 -14.96 4.39
C GLY A 68 -23.81 -14.63 5.89
N ASN A 69 -24.57 -13.63 6.31
CA ASN A 69 -24.65 -13.15 7.68
C ASN A 69 -26.00 -12.47 7.94
N THR A 70 -26.40 -12.43 9.21
CA THR A 70 -27.63 -11.78 9.69
C THR A 70 -27.39 -10.44 10.37
N THR A 71 -26.13 -10.08 10.65
CA THR A 71 -25.78 -8.78 11.22
C THR A 71 -26.13 -7.66 10.23
N GLU A 72 -26.80 -6.60 10.71
CA GLU A 72 -27.30 -5.50 9.86
C GLU A 72 -26.18 -4.75 9.14
N ASN A 73 -25.01 -4.66 9.78
CA ASN A 73 -23.85 -3.97 9.23
C ASN A 73 -23.01 -4.83 8.28
N ALA A 74 -23.29 -6.12 8.14
CA ALA A 74 -22.51 -7.01 7.28
C ALA A 74 -22.65 -6.55 5.83
N TYR A 75 -21.53 -6.17 5.21
CA TYR A 75 -21.52 -5.68 3.83
C TYR A 75 -22.15 -6.71 2.90
N MET A 76 -23.21 -6.33 2.17
CA MET A 76 -24.00 -7.24 1.30
C MET A 76 -24.45 -8.54 1.98
N GLY A 77 -24.61 -8.55 3.31
CA GLY A 77 -24.94 -9.76 4.06
C GLY A 77 -23.83 -10.81 4.03
N SER A 78 -22.56 -10.41 3.87
CA SER A 78 -21.39 -11.29 3.82
C SER A 78 -21.13 -12.03 5.14
N ALA A 79 -20.80 -13.31 5.03
CA ALA A 79 -20.22 -14.11 6.11
C ALA A 79 -18.88 -13.55 6.56
N ALA A 80 -18.50 -13.79 7.82
CA ALA A 80 -17.17 -13.47 8.31
C ALA A 80 -16.07 -14.03 7.41
N GLY A 81 -15.11 -13.18 7.07
CA GLY A 81 -13.98 -13.49 6.23
C GLY A 81 -13.06 -12.27 6.10
N PRO A 82 -11.93 -12.39 5.41
CA PRO A 82 -11.07 -11.25 5.14
C PRO A 82 -11.84 -10.08 4.52
N TYR A 83 -11.45 -8.85 4.88
CA TYR A 83 -12.01 -7.63 4.30
C TYR A 83 -13.52 -7.52 4.55
N TYR A 84 -14.33 -7.19 3.53
CA TYR A 84 -15.78 -7.07 3.68
C TYR A 84 -16.52 -8.42 3.80
N GLY A 85 -15.79 -9.51 4.03
CA GLY A 85 -16.34 -10.84 4.23
C GLY A 85 -16.56 -11.63 2.94
N ILE A 86 -17.22 -12.78 3.09
CA ILE A 86 -17.53 -13.71 2.00
C ILE A 86 -19.00 -13.56 1.61
N TYR A 87 -19.27 -13.21 0.36
CA TYR A 87 -20.63 -13.06 -0.16
C TYR A 87 -21.47 -14.33 0.00
N PRO A 88 -22.78 -14.19 0.22
CA PRO A 88 -23.70 -15.32 0.11
C PRO A 88 -23.59 -16.01 -1.26
N LEU A 89 -23.79 -17.33 -1.27
CA LEU A 89 -23.72 -18.14 -2.48
C LEU A 89 -24.62 -17.59 -3.61
N GLY A 90 -23.97 -17.08 -4.66
CA GLY A 90 -24.63 -16.60 -5.87
C GLY A 90 -24.90 -15.09 -5.91
N ASP A 91 -24.50 -14.36 -4.87
CA ASP A 91 -24.52 -12.90 -4.81
C ASP A 91 -23.17 -12.31 -5.23
N GLY A 92 -23.13 -10.98 -5.47
CA GLY A 92 -21.92 -10.24 -5.83
C GLY A 92 -21.32 -10.59 -7.20
N LEU A 93 -22.08 -11.25 -8.07
CA LEU A 93 -21.61 -11.67 -9.40
C LEU A 93 -21.26 -10.46 -10.28
N GLU A 94 -21.95 -9.34 -10.08
CA GLU A 94 -21.76 -8.07 -10.76
C GLU A 94 -20.35 -7.46 -10.57
N ASP A 95 -19.60 -7.86 -9.54
CA ASP A 95 -18.27 -7.33 -9.23
C ASP A 95 -17.18 -7.66 -10.26
N LEU A 96 -17.47 -8.50 -11.27
CA LEU A 96 -16.56 -8.72 -12.42
C LEU A 96 -16.70 -7.68 -13.53
N ASN A 97 -17.65 -6.74 -13.41
CA ASN A 97 -17.91 -5.69 -14.41
C ASN A 97 -18.07 -6.24 -15.85
N ALA A 98 -18.49 -7.50 -15.98
CA ALA A 98 -18.88 -8.11 -17.24
C ALA A 98 -20.40 -8.30 -17.22
N GLY A 99 -21.07 -8.17 -18.36
CA GLY A 99 -22.53 -8.30 -18.46
C GLY A 99 -23.08 -9.64 -17.91
N ASP A 100 -23.31 -10.64 -18.76
CA ASP A 100 -23.87 -11.94 -18.30
C ASP A 100 -22.79 -12.80 -17.60
N VAL A 101 -22.35 -12.40 -16.40
CA VAL A 101 -21.29 -13.09 -15.64
C VAL A 101 -21.55 -14.59 -15.49
N LYS A 102 -22.82 -14.97 -15.27
CA LYS A 102 -23.24 -16.37 -15.10
C LYS A 102 -22.84 -17.24 -16.29
N ARG A 103 -22.86 -16.68 -17.51
CA ARG A 103 -22.40 -17.35 -18.71
C ARG A 103 -20.89 -17.64 -18.67
N TYR A 104 -20.11 -16.69 -18.17
CA TYR A 104 -18.64 -16.76 -18.16
C TYR A 104 -18.07 -17.62 -17.02
N LEU A 105 -18.85 -17.94 -15.98
CA LEU A 105 -18.40 -18.84 -14.89
C LEU A 105 -17.96 -20.23 -15.39
N SER A 106 -18.50 -20.70 -16.51
CA SER A 106 -18.17 -22.01 -17.11
C SER A 106 -16.92 -21.98 -18.01
N TYR A 107 -16.38 -20.80 -18.30
CA TYR A 107 -15.23 -20.63 -19.17
C TYR A 107 -13.93 -21.06 -18.46
N PRO A 108 -12.86 -21.40 -19.20
CA PRO A 108 -11.56 -21.64 -18.60
C PRO A 108 -11.01 -20.36 -17.96
N CYS A 109 -10.36 -20.48 -16.81
CA CYS A 109 -9.56 -19.39 -16.23
C CYS A 109 -8.30 -19.19 -17.08
N LEU A 110 -8.12 -17.97 -17.58
CA LEU A 110 -6.93 -17.56 -18.34
C LEU A 110 -5.81 -17.04 -17.45
N LEU A 111 -6.14 -16.71 -16.19
CA LEU A 111 -5.17 -16.18 -15.23
C LEU A 111 -4.23 -17.27 -14.72
N ASP A 112 -2.97 -16.90 -14.55
CA ASP A 112 -1.91 -17.77 -14.05
C ASP A 112 -0.99 -16.97 -13.11
N PRO A 113 -0.55 -17.53 -11.97
CA PRO A 113 0.33 -16.84 -11.02
C PRO A 113 1.69 -16.45 -11.63
N ASP A 114 2.18 -17.19 -12.63
CA ASP A 114 3.47 -16.92 -13.30
C ASP A 114 3.29 -16.00 -14.53
N MET A 115 2.12 -15.36 -14.67
CA MET A 115 1.84 -14.46 -15.77
C MET A 115 2.76 -13.23 -15.74
N THR A 116 3.46 -13.00 -16.86
CA THR A 116 4.31 -11.81 -17.03
C THR A 116 3.47 -10.56 -17.30
N ASP A 117 4.01 -9.38 -16.97
CA ASP A 117 3.34 -8.10 -17.22
C ASP A 117 3.06 -7.91 -18.71
N LYS A 118 3.98 -8.36 -19.58
CA LYS A 118 3.77 -8.33 -21.03
C LYS A 118 2.56 -9.17 -21.45
N THR A 119 2.40 -10.36 -20.87
CA THR A 119 1.23 -11.22 -21.14
C THR A 119 -0.04 -10.53 -20.65
N TRP A 120 -0.02 -9.96 -19.45
CA TRP A 120 -1.14 -9.22 -18.90
C TRP A 120 -1.55 -8.04 -19.78
N THR A 121 -0.62 -7.15 -20.14
CA THR A 121 -0.87 -6.02 -21.06
C THR A 121 -1.44 -6.49 -22.39
N THR A 122 -0.97 -7.62 -22.93
CA THR A 122 -1.52 -8.15 -24.19
C THR A 122 -2.98 -8.59 -24.05
N LEU A 123 -3.35 -9.16 -22.90
CA LEU A 123 -4.71 -9.59 -22.61
C LEU A 123 -5.65 -8.41 -22.32
N THR A 124 -5.14 -7.31 -21.74
CA THR A 124 -5.97 -6.20 -21.27
C THR A 124 -5.96 -4.97 -22.15
N GLN A 125 -4.95 -4.74 -23.00
CA GLN A 125 -4.82 -3.52 -23.80
C GLN A 125 -6.08 -3.13 -24.58
N ALA A 126 -6.84 -4.12 -25.04
CA ALA A 126 -8.06 -3.87 -25.81
C ALA A 126 -9.19 -3.28 -24.96
N MET A 127 -9.24 -3.57 -23.65
CA MET A 127 -10.32 -3.08 -22.77
C MET A 127 -10.23 -1.58 -22.49
N TYR A 128 -9.05 -0.98 -22.69
CA TYR A 128 -8.78 0.43 -22.41
C TYR A 128 -9.03 1.33 -23.63
N ASP A 129 -9.62 0.81 -24.70
CA ASP A 129 -10.02 1.62 -25.84
C ASP A 129 -11.31 2.40 -25.50
N GLU A 130 -11.18 3.72 -25.38
CA GLU A 130 -12.27 4.64 -25.02
C GLU A 130 -13.41 4.68 -26.06
N GLU A 131 -13.18 4.15 -27.27
CA GLU A 131 -14.21 4.06 -28.33
C GLU A 131 -14.99 2.73 -28.30
N LEU A 132 -14.72 1.83 -27.34
CA LEU A 132 -15.46 0.57 -27.20
C LEU A 132 -16.95 0.82 -26.89
N SER A 133 -17.82 0.06 -27.56
CA SER A 133 -19.20 -0.09 -27.08
C SER A 133 -19.26 -1.02 -25.88
N ASP A 134 -20.27 -0.87 -25.04
CA ASP A 134 -20.51 -1.74 -23.88
C ASP A 134 -20.52 -3.23 -24.27
N GLU A 135 -21.13 -3.58 -25.42
CA GLU A 135 -21.16 -4.97 -25.89
C GLU A 135 -19.78 -5.49 -26.33
N ALA A 136 -18.94 -4.63 -26.89
CA ALA A 136 -17.59 -4.98 -27.29
C ALA A 136 -16.68 -5.13 -26.06
N TYR A 137 -16.84 -4.24 -25.08
CA TYR A 137 -16.17 -4.35 -23.77
C TYR A 137 -16.53 -5.66 -23.07
N ASP A 138 -17.83 -5.99 -22.97
CA ASP A 138 -18.31 -7.25 -22.38
C ASP A 138 -17.76 -8.49 -23.08
N ALA A 139 -17.62 -8.45 -24.41
CA ALA A 139 -17.06 -9.54 -25.20
C ALA A 139 -15.56 -9.75 -24.95
N ILE A 140 -14.85 -8.76 -24.41
CA ILE A 140 -13.45 -8.83 -23.99
C ILE A 140 -13.35 -9.28 -22.53
N VAL A 141 -14.03 -8.57 -21.62
CA VAL A 141 -13.91 -8.77 -20.16
C VAL A 141 -14.49 -10.11 -19.71
N GLY A 142 -15.65 -10.51 -20.25
CA GLY A 142 -16.30 -11.76 -19.89
C GLY A 142 -15.40 -12.99 -20.07
N PRO A 143 -14.82 -13.22 -21.27
CA PRO A 143 -13.86 -14.31 -21.48
C PRO A 143 -12.54 -14.14 -20.71
N LEU A 144 -12.05 -12.90 -20.53
CA LEU A 144 -10.81 -12.64 -19.80
C LEU A 144 -10.88 -13.11 -18.35
N PHE A 145 -11.98 -12.80 -17.67
CA PHE A 145 -12.26 -13.22 -16.29
C PHE A 145 -13.14 -14.46 -16.20
N GLY A 146 -13.18 -15.25 -17.28
CA GLY A 146 -13.90 -16.51 -17.35
C GLY A 146 -13.44 -17.50 -16.29
N GLY A 147 -14.38 -18.28 -15.74
CA GLY A 147 -14.06 -19.28 -14.72
C GLY A 147 -13.69 -18.71 -13.34
N LEU A 148 -13.98 -17.43 -13.08
CA LEU A 148 -13.84 -16.80 -11.78
C LEU A 148 -15.20 -16.57 -11.14
N LEU A 149 -15.34 -16.88 -9.86
CA LEU A 149 -16.51 -16.55 -9.05
C LEU A 149 -16.13 -15.45 -8.05
N PRO A 150 -16.73 -14.25 -8.12
CA PRO A 150 -16.61 -13.28 -7.05
C PRO A 150 -17.14 -13.85 -5.75
N ILE A 151 -16.36 -13.68 -4.69
CA ILE A 151 -16.73 -14.14 -3.35
C ILE A 151 -16.60 -13.04 -2.31
N GLY A 152 -16.11 -11.85 -2.67
CA GLY A 152 -15.97 -10.73 -1.75
C GLY A 152 -15.25 -9.55 -2.38
N THR A 153 -15.23 -8.42 -1.69
CA THR A 153 -14.47 -7.22 -2.09
C THR A 153 -13.52 -6.79 -0.99
N GLN A 154 -12.47 -6.12 -1.44
CA GLN A 154 -11.43 -5.50 -0.64
C GLN A 154 -11.63 -3.98 -0.51
N GLY A 155 -12.65 -3.41 -1.16
CA GLY A 155 -12.76 -1.98 -1.41
C GLY A 155 -11.79 -1.55 -2.54
N CYS A 156 -11.70 -0.24 -2.80
CA CYS A 156 -10.76 0.33 -3.79
C CYS A 156 -10.76 -0.38 -5.16
N ALA A 157 -11.93 -0.85 -5.61
CA ALA A 157 -12.10 -1.63 -6.85
C ALA A 157 -11.29 -2.94 -6.90
N ILE A 158 -11.07 -3.59 -5.75
CA ILE A 158 -10.43 -4.91 -5.68
C ILE A 158 -11.49 -5.99 -5.42
N THR A 159 -11.60 -6.93 -6.35
CA THR A 159 -12.53 -8.07 -6.27
C THR A 159 -11.79 -9.34 -5.89
N THR A 160 -12.26 -10.03 -4.85
CA THR A 160 -11.73 -11.32 -4.43
C THR A 160 -12.50 -12.43 -5.13
N CYS A 161 -11.78 -13.26 -5.90
CA CYS A 161 -12.36 -14.27 -6.76
C CYS A 161 -11.86 -15.68 -6.42
N LEU A 162 -12.78 -16.64 -6.45
CA LEU A 162 -12.49 -18.07 -6.41
C LEU A 162 -12.34 -18.62 -7.83
N ILE A 163 -11.26 -19.35 -8.09
CA ILE A 163 -11.03 -19.97 -9.40
C ILE A 163 -11.85 -21.26 -9.52
N LEU A 164 -12.75 -21.32 -10.51
CA LEU A 164 -13.66 -22.44 -10.72
C LEU A 164 -13.10 -23.51 -11.68
N ASN A 165 -12.31 -23.10 -12.67
CA ASN A 165 -11.88 -23.94 -13.78
C ASN A 165 -10.38 -23.76 -14.08
N GLY A 166 -9.72 -24.82 -14.55
CA GLY A 166 -8.31 -24.80 -14.93
C GLY A 166 -7.37 -25.34 -13.84
N PRO A 167 -6.03 -25.22 -14.04
CA PRO A 167 -5.02 -25.82 -13.19
C PRO A 167 -5.01 -25.31 -11.74
N HIS A 168 -5.42 -24.06 -11.53
CA HIS A 168 -5.43 -23.37 -10.24
C HIS A 168 -6.80 -23.40 -9.55
N LYS A 169 -7.69 -24.30 -9.98
CA LYS A 169 -9.04 -24.45 -9.43
C LYS A 169 -9.01 -24.56 -7.90
N GLY A 170 -9.86 -23.77 -7.24
CA GLY A 170 -10.00 -23.73 -5.79
C GLY A 170 -9.17 -22.66 -5.09
N ARG A 171 -8.18 -22.06 -5.78
CA ARG A 171 -7.36 -20.97 -5.25
C ARG A 171 -8.08 -19.62 -5.34
N ILE A 172 -7.54 -18.65 -4.61
CA ILE A 172 -8.01 -17.26 -4.57
C ILE A 172 -7.12 -16.37 -5.43
N VAL A 173 -7.77 -15.50 -6.21
CA VAL A 173 -7.14 -14.44 -6.99
C VAL A 173 -7.81 -13.11 -6.71
N TYR A 174 -7.02 -12.05 -6.58
CA TYR A 174 -7.48 -10.67 -6.40
C TYR A 174 -7.37 -9.94 -7.73
N LEU A 175 -8.50 -9.43 -8.21
CA LEU A 175 -8.57 -8.59 -9.40
C LEU A 175 -8.50 -7.13 -8.99
N ASN A 176 -7.84 -6.32 -9.80
CA ASN A 176 -7.71 -4.88 -9.62
C ASN A 176 -7.76 -4.23 -11.01
N ASP A 177 -8.31 -3.02 -11.11
CA ASP A 177 -8.47 -2.31 -12.38
C ASP A 177 -7.14 -1.73 -12.93
N ASP A 178 -6.20 -1.40 -12.03
CA ASP A 178 -4.94 -0.73 -12.32
C ASP A 178 -3.76 -1.72 -12.47
N TYR A 179 -3.84 -2.89 -11.83
CA TYR A 179 -2.72 -3.82 -11.69
C TYR A 179 -3.04 -5.24 -12.14
N LYS A 180 -1.98 -6.00 -12.48
CA LYS A 180 -2.08 -7.44 -12.77
C LYS A 180 -2.69 -8.20 -11.59
N PRO A 181 -3.52 -9.23 -11.83
CA PRO A 181 -4.11 -10.04 -10.76
C PRO A 181 -3.05 -10.64 -9.83
N ALA A 182 -3.35 -10.63 -8.53
CA ALA A 182 -2.50 -11.20 -7.50
C ALA A 182 -3.11 -12.51 -6.98
N PHE A 183 -2.32 -13.56 -6.89
CA PHE A 183 -2.77 -14.86 -6.38
C PHE A 183 -2.45 -15.01 -4.91
N ALA A 184 -3.41 -15.50 -4.12
CA ALA A 184 -3.12 -15.99 -2.79
C ALA A 184 -2.19 -17.22 -2.86
N TYR A 185 -1.36 -17.39 -1.84
CA TYR A 185 -0.36 -18.47 -1.79
C TYR A 185 -0.97 -19.82 -1.46
N GLU A 186 -2.16 -19.85 -0.88
CA GLU A 186 -2.81 -21.06 -0.41
C GLU A 186 -3.32 -21.91 -1.57
N ALA A 187 -3.28 -23.22 -1.37
CA ALA A 187 -3.65 -24.21 -2.38
C ALA A 187 -5.16 -24.25 -2.66
N ASP A 188 -5.98 -23.83 -1.70
CA ASP A 188 -7.43 -23.79 -1.83
C ASP A 188 -8.08 -22.74 -0.89
N PHE A 189 -9.39 -22.54 -1.07
CA PHE A 189 -10.22 -21.63 -0.30
C PHE A 189 -10.13 -21.85 1.23
N LEU A 190 -10.16 -23.10 1.71
CA LEU A 190 -10.17 -23.36 3.16
C LEU A 190 -8.79 -23.12 3.79
N ALA A 191 -7.71 -23.41 3.07
CA ALA A 191 -6.37 -23.04 3.50
C ALA A 191 -6.21 -21.52 3.59
N TRP A 192 -6.72 -20.77 2.61
CA TRP A 192 -6.76 -19.31 2.63
C TRP A 192 -7.60 -18.77 3.80
N TYR A 193 -8.81 -19.29 3.98
CA TYR A 193 -9.71 -18.87 5.06
C TYR A 193 -9.15 -19.19 6.45
N GLU A 194 -8.61 -20.40 6.63
CA GLU A 194 -8.03 -20.81 7.92
C GLU A 194 -6.81 -19.95 8.27
N ARG A 195 -5.98 -19.60 7.28
CA ARG A 195 -4.82 -18.73 7.47
C ARG A 195 -5.22 -17.34 7.95
N TRP A 196 -6.32 -16.76 7.43
CA TRP A 196 -6.82 -15.47 7.92
C TRP A 196 -7.08 -15.52 9.43
N LEU A 197 -7.76 -16.56 9.90
CA LEU A 197 -7.99 -16.77 11.33
C LEU A 197 -6.68 -16.99 12.10
N ASP A 198 -5.72 -17.74 11.54
CA ASP A 198 -4.41 -17.92 12.16
C ASP A 198 -3.64 -16.60 12.33
N GLU A 199 -3.69 -15.71 11.34
CA GLU A 199 -3.00 -14.42 11.40
C GLU A 199 -3.68 -13.43 12.35
N ILE A 200 -5.00 -13.51 12.56
CA ILE A 200 -5.68 -12.80 13.64
C ILE A 200 -5.23 -13.34 15.00
N ILE A 201 -5.27 -14.67 15.19
CA ILE A 201 -4.89 -15.31 16.46
C ILE A 201 -3.42 -15.04 16.83
N ALA A 202 -2.53 -15.02 15.83
CA ALA A 202 -1.12 -14.67 16.02
C ALA A 202 -0.92 -13.17 16.32
N GLY A 203 -1.93 -12.33 16.08
CA GLY A 203 -1.85 -10.88 16.20
C GLY A 203 -1.18 -10.20 15.00
N ASP A 204 -0.86 -10.93 13.93
CA ASP A 204 -0.22 -10.38 12.73
C ASP A 204 -1.12 -9.34 12.04
N LEU A 205 -2.42 -9.62 11.97
CA LEU A 205 -3.42 -8.70 11.40
C LEU A 205 -3.88 -7.60 12.35
N LEU A 206 -3.47 -7.65 13.63
CA LEU A 206 -3.75 -6.62 14.63
C LEU A 206 -2.59 -5.63 14.82
N ALA A 207 -1.47 -5.83 14.15
CA ALA A 207 -0.33 -4.93 14.27
C ALA A 207 -0.67 -3.54 13.69
N GLU A 208 -0.12 -2.47 14.28
CA GLU A 208 -0.34 -1.07 13.84
C GLU A 208 -0.04 -0.83 12.35
N HIS A 209 0.87 -1.63 11.79
CA HIS A 209 1.25 -1.61 10.38
C HIS A 209 0.99 -2.95 9.70
N ALA A 210 -0.08 -3.64 10.10
CA ALA A 210 -0.51 -4.87 9.45
C ALA A 210 -0.70 -4.63 7.94
N GLY A 211 -0.11 -5.52 7.14
CA GLY A 211 -0.32 -5.51 5.70
C GLY A 211 -1.67 -6.09 5.30
N TRP A 212 -1.96 -6.04 4.00
CA TRP A 212 -3.14 -6.67 3.42
C TRP A 212 -3.03 -8.19 3.46
N PHE A 213 -4.10 -8.85 3.87
CA PHE A 213 -4.15 -10.30 4.03
C PHE A 213 -4.00 -11.05 2.69
N GLY A 214 -3.19 -12.12 2.69
CA GLY A 214 -3.10 -13.04 1.56
C GLY A 214 -2.30 -12.55 0.35
N TYR A 215 -1.63 -11.40 0.43
CA TYR A 215 -0.67 -10.91 -0.59
C TYR A 215 0.77 -11.38 -0.37
N ARG A 216 1.07 -11.92 0.81
CA ARG A 216 2.42 -12.40 1.21
C ARG A 216 2.33 -13.86 1.62
N ARG A 217 3.46 -14.58 1.66
CA ARG A 217 3.49 -15.96 2.15
C ARG A 217 3.06 -16.03 3.62
N GLY A 218 2.17 -16.98 3.91
CA GLY A 218 1.73 -17.29 5.27
C GLY A 218 2.65 -18.28 5.98
N GLY A 219 2.28 -18.65 7.21
CA GLY A 219 3.03 -19.58 8.05
C GLY A 219 3.63 -18.92 9.28
N THR A 220 4.24 -19.72 10.15
CA THR A 220 4.92 -19.19 11.34
C THR A 220 6.24 -18.53 10.96
N SER A 221 6.78 -17.66 11.82
CA SER A 221 8.10 -17.05 11.63
C SER A 221 9.19 -18.13 11.44
N ILE A 222 9.05 -19.29 12.08
CA ILE A 222 9.98 -20.43 11.94
C ILE A 222 9.86 -21.02 10.53
N ASP A 223 8.64 -21.38 10.09
CA ASP A 223 8.43 -21.99 8.78
C ASP A 223 8.96 -21.11 7.65
N LEU A 224 8.68 -19.80 7.72
CA LEU A 224 9.14 -18.81 6.75
C LEU A 224 10.67 -18.70 6.73
N TRP A 225 11.30 -18.67 7.91
CA TRP A 225 12.76 -18.60 8.03
C TRP A 225 13.45 -19.87 7.54
N GLU A 226 12.90 -21.05 7.83
CA GLU A 226 13.41 -22.33 7.32
C GLU A 226 13.29 -22.42 5.81
N ALA A 227 12.12 -22.05 5.27
CA ALA A 227 11.86 -22.07 3.84
C ALA A 227 12.79 -21.10 3.08
N PHE A 228 12.98 -19.88 3.60
CA PHE A 228 13.96 -18.91 3.06
C PHE A 228 15.37 -19.52 2.92
N ARG A 229 15.84 -20.28 3.92
CA ARG A 229 17.18 -20.90 3.89
C ARG A 229 17.31 -22.04 2.88
N THR A 230 16.19 -22.66 2.50
CA THR A 230 16.16 -23.76 1.51
C THR A 230 15.70 -23.33 0.13
N ALA A 231 15.25 -22.08 -0.03
CA ALA A 231 14.81 -21.53 -1.30
C ALA A 231 15.93 -21.57 -2.34
N THR A 232 15.57 -21.86 -3.58
CA THR A 232 16.54 -22.10 -4.66
C THR A 232 16.72 -20.91 -5.58
N THR A 233 15.82 -19.93 -5.47
CA THR A 233 15.84 -18.70 -6.25
C THR A 233 15.78 -17.47 -5.35
N GLU A 234 16.34 -16.35 -5.83
CA GLU A 234 16.27 -15.06 -5.13
C GLU A 234 14.81 -14.60 -4.95
N GLN A 235 13.95 -14.84 -5.94
CA GLN A 235 12.53 -14.50 -5.85
C GLN A 235 11.83 -15.26 -4.72
N GLU A 236 12.01 -16.58 -4.62
CA GLU A 236 11.46 -17.37 -3.51
C GLU A 236 11.96 -16.87 -2.15
N GLN A 237 13.25 -16.54 -2.06
CA GLN A 237 13.82 -15.97 -0.84
C GLN A 237 13.09 -14.69 -0.42
N LEU A 238 12.90 -13.76 -1.35
CA LEU A 238 12.21 -12.50 -1.09
C LEU A 238 10.76 -12.71 -0.65
N GLU A 239 10.03 -13.64 -1.27
CA GLU A 239 8.65 -13.96 -0.88
C GLU A 239 8.54 -14.51 0.56
N TYR A 240 9.49 -15.34 0.99
CA TYR A 240 9.53 -15.83 2.37
C TYR A 240 9.91 -14.72 3.36
N LEU A 241 10.85 -13.85 2.99
CA LEU A 241 11.22 -12.70 3.81
C LEU A 241 10.09 -11.66 3.89
N ASP A 242 9.29 -11.49 2.83
CA ASP A 242 8.09 -10.67 2.83
C ASP A 242 7.04 -11.19 3.82
N GLY A 243 6.82 -12.51 3.83
CA GLY A 243 5.99 -13.17 4.83
C GLY A 243 6.51 -12.93 6.25
N LEU A 244 7.82 -13.08 6.47
CA LEU A 244 8.45 -12.91 7.78
C LEU A 244 8.36 -11.46 8.28
N MET A 245 8.52 -10.49 7.38
CA MET A 245 8.39 -9.07 7.69
C MET A 245 6.97 -8.69 8.14
N ASN A 246 5.94 -9.44 7.74
CA ASN A 246 4.55 -9.21 8.18
C ASN A 246 4.27 -9.75 9.59
N LYS A 247 5.18 -10.54 10.17
CA LYS A 247 4.97 -11.13 11.49
C LYS A 247 5.01 -10.04 12.56
N LYS A 248 4.10 -10.14 13.52
CA LYS A 248 4.08 -9.27 14.71
C LYS A 248 5.34 -9.44 15.53
N GLU A 249 5.75 -10.69 15.75
CA GLU A 249 6.93 -11.05 16.53
C GLU A 249 7.86 -11.99 15.75
N ILE A 250 9.16 -11.71 15.87
CA ILE A 250 10.23 -12.55 15.34
C ILE A 250 11.14 -12.94 16.49
N SER A 251 11.29 -14.24 16.72
CA SER A 251 12.08 -14.76 17.84
C SER A 251 13.57 -14.42 17.71
N GLU A 252 14.25 -14.26 18.85
CA GLU A 252 15.69 -13.95 18.90
C GLU A 252 16.57 -14.93 18.08
N PRO A 253 16.35 -16.26 18.07
CA PRO A 253 17.12 -17.15 17.21
C PRO A 253 17.04 -16.82 15.72
N ILE A 254 15.88 -16.35 15.25
CA ILE A 254 15.70 -15.93 13.85
C ILE A 254 16.42 -14.60 13.63
N LEU A 255 16.30 -13.63 14.54
CA LEU A 255 17.01 -12.34 14.43
C LEU A 255 18.53 -12.54 14.39
N GLN A 256 19.06 -13.46 15.21
CA GLN A 256 20.48 -13.82 15.15
C GLN A 256 20.85 -14.47 13.81
N GLY A 257 20.00 -15.37 13.30
CA GLY A 257 20.18 -15.95 11.97
C GLY A 257 20.14 -14.92 10.83
N VAL A 258 19.29 -13.91 10.92
CA VAL A 258 19.23 -12.77 9.98
C VAL A 258 20.58 -12.05 9.94
N ILE A 259 21.12 -11.67 11.10
CA ILE A 259 22.42 -10.99 11.23
C ILE A 259 23.55 -11.79 10.59
N GLU A 260 23.61 -13.10 10.86
CA GLU A 260 24.63 -13.98 10.31
C GLU A 260 24.51 -14.14 8.78
N THR A 261 23.30 -14.00 8.25
CA THR A 261 23.00 -14.22 6.82
C THR A 261 23.24 -12.99 5.95
N ILE A 262 23.00 -11.77 6.47
CA ILE A 262 23.18 -10.49 5.76
C ILE A 262 24.46 -10.42 4.90
N PRO A 263 25.66 -10.79 5.39
CA PRO A 263 26.89 -10.66 4.60
C PRO A 263 27.06 -11.72 3.50
N GLN A 264 26.17 -12.72 3.40
CA GLN A 264 26.34 -13.92 2.56
C GLN A 264 25.34 -14.00 1.40
N VAL A 265 24.52 -12.97 1.21
CA VAL A 265 23.41 -12.96 0.25
C VAL A 265 23.58 -11.86 -0.80
N THR A 266 22.72 -11.89 -1.81
CA THR A 266 22.66 -10.84 -2.84
C THR A 266 22.20 -9.51 -2.25
N VAL A 267 22.46 -8.40 -2.95
CA VAL A 267 22.13 -7.04 -2.47
C VAL A 267 20.63 -6.89 -2.16
N VAL A 268 19.75 -7.44 -2.99
CA VAL A 268 18.30 -7.31 -2.81
C VAL A 268 17.83 -8.07 -1.56
N VAL A 269 18.33 -9.30 -1.36
CA VAL A 269 18.02 -10.11 -0.18
C VAL A 269 18.64 -9.50 1.08
N ARG A 270 19.87 -8.95 0.98
CA ARG A 270 20.56 -8.21 2.05
C ARG A 270 19.69 -7.05 2.55
N GLN A 271 19.20 -6.21 1.65
CA GLN A 271 18.34 -5.07 1.99
C GLN A 271 17.04 -5.53 2.65
N ARG A 272 16.42 -6.61 2.17
CA ARG A 272 15.21 -7.15 2.80
C ARG A 272 15.45 -7.65 4.24
N LEU A 273 16.56 -8.36 4.46
CA LEU A 273 16.97 -8.82 5.80
C LEU A 273 17.23 -7.62 6.74
N ILE A 274 17.85 -6.56 6.23
CA ILE A 274 18.07 -5.32 6.99
C ILE A 274 16.75 -4.65 7.33
N SER A 275 15.77 -4.61 6.42
CA SER A 275 14.44 -4.07 6.72
C SER A 275 13.72 -4.86 7.82
N ILE A 276 13.83 -6.19 7.83
CA ILE A 276 13.31 -7.02 8.92
C ILE A 276 13.97 -6.66 10.25
N LEU A 277 15.30 -6.51 10.24
CA LEU A 277 16.07 -6.16 11.45
C LEU A 277 15.76 -4.73 11.91
N ALA A 278 15.59 -3.78 10.98
CA ALA A 278 15.26 -2.39 11.26
C ALA A 278 13.87 -2.29 11.90
N LYS A 279 12.86 -2.96 11.33
CA LYS A 279 11.49 -3.00 11.85
C LYS A 279 11.40 -3.57 13.26
N THR A 280 12.21 -4.59 13.56
CA THR A 280 12.10 -5.33 14.84
C THR A 280 13.06 -4.85 15.91
N THR A 281 14.26 -4.42 15.52
CA THR A 281 15.36 -4.07 16.43
C THR A 281 16.33 -3.10 15.74
N PHE A 282 15.89 -1.87 15.51
CA PHE A 282 16.62 -0.86 14.73
C PHE A 282 18.11 -0.73 15.07
N ASP A 283 18.48 -0.72 16.36
CA ASP A 283 19.87 -0.60 16.80
C ASP A 283 20.80 -1.69 16.25
N ARG A 284 20.28 -2.92 16.04
CA ARG A 284 21.06 -4.04 15.46
C ARG A 284 21.19 -3.92 13.94
N ALA A 285 20.33 -3.12 13.30
CA ALA A 285 20.42 -2.84 11.87
C ALA A 285 21.42 -1.73 11.54
N ILE A 286 21.75 -0.85 12.50
CA ILE A 286 22.64 0.31 12.30
C ILE A 286 23.95 -0.06 11.58
N PRO A 287 24.74 -1.07 12.02
CA PRO A 287 26.01 -1.37 11.35
C PRO A 287 25.84 -1.72 9.87
N PHE A 288 24.75 -2.41 9.53
CA PHE A 288 24.46 -2.82 8.15
C PHE A 288 23.89 -1.69 7.30
N LEU A 289 23.18 -0.75 7.93
CA LEU A 289 22.69 0.47 7.29
C LEU A 289 23.86 1.43 6.99
N GLU A 290 24.82 1.57 7.90
CA GLU A 290 26.04 2.37 7.69
C GLU A 290 26.83 1.88 6.48
N GLU A 291 26.95 0.56 6.30
CA GLU A 291 27.56 -0.06 5.13
C GLU A 291 26.81 0.23 3.81
N GLU A 292 25.50 0.52 3.85
CA GLU A 292 24.67 0.80 2.66
C GLU A 292 24.64 2.27 2.27
N VAL A 293 25.11 3.19 3.12
CA VAL A 293 24.99 4.64 2.89
C VAL A 293 25.57 5.06 1.54
N GLU A 294 26.73 4.53 1.16
CA GLU A 294 27.36 4.86 -0.13
C GLU A 294 26.66 4.20 -1.32
N ALA A 295 26.13 2.98 -1.14
CA ALA A 295 25.54 2.20 -2.22
C ALA A 295 24.09 2.58 -2.51
N ASN A 296 23.29 2.84 -1.47
CA ASN A 296 21.87 3.11 -1.58
C ASN A 296 21.38 3.99 -0.41
N LEU A 297 21.69 5.29 -0.49
CA LEU A 297 21.29 6.26 0.52
C LEU A 297 19.77 6.30 0.72
N LEU A 298 18.97 6.22 -0.36
CA LEU A 298 17.51 6.22 -0.28
C LEU A 298 16.99 5.09 0.62
N PHE A 299 17.48 3.87 0.42
CA PHE A 299 17.09 2.72 1.23
C PHE A 299 17.38 2.95 2.72
N VAL A 300 18.56 3.51 3.05
CA VAL A 300 18.96 3.81 4.43
C VAL A 300 18.03 4.86 5.05
N LEU A 301 17.78 5.96 4.34
CA LEU A 301 16.88 7.03 4.81
C LEU A 301 15.44 6.50 4.98
N GLN A 302 14.97 5.62 4.12
CA GLN A 302 13.68 4.97 4.28
C GLN A 302 13.61 4.13 5.56
N GLN A 303 14.64 3.33 5.87
CA GLN A 303 14.66 2.54 7.11
C GLN A 303 14.67 3.45 8.34
N ILE A 304 15.45 4.55 8.33
CA ILE A 304 15.49 5.53 9.43
C ILE A 304 14.13 6.20 9.60
N HIS A 305 13.49 6.61 8.51
CA HIS A 305 12.20 7.30 8.57
C HIS A 305 11.09 6.43 9.15
N TRP A 306 11.05 5.14 8.76
CA TRP A 306 10.00 4.22 9.20
C TRP A 306 10.25 3.60 10.58
N TYR A 307 11.51 3.33 10.92
CA TYR A 307 11.84 2.51 12.09
C TYR A 307 12.90 3.12 13.02
N GLY A 308 13.49 4.26 12.64
CA GLY A 308 14.52 4.93 13.42
C GLY A 308 13.98 5.41 14.77
N THR A 309 14.79 5.25 15.81
CA THR A 309 14.46 5.65 17.19
C THR A 309 15.30 6.82 17.70
N ASN A 310 16.33 7.21 16.94
CA ASN A 310 17.26 8.30 17.26
C ASN A 310 17.83 8.93 15.98
N GLU A 311 17.07 9.79 15.32
CA GLU A 311 17.47 10.44 14.07
C GLU A 311 18.72 11.32 14.24
N ALA A 312 18.99 11.85 15.44
CA ALA A 312 20.19 12.64 15.73
C ALA A 312 21.50 11.85 15.56
N TYR A 313 21.46 10.51 15.70
CA TYR A 313 22.59 9.64 15.40
C TYR A 313 23.11 9.83 13.96
N TRP A 314 22.19 10.08 13.02
CA TRP A 314 22.46 10.14 11.59
C TRP A 314 22.90 11.51 11.09
N LEU A 315 23.02 12.51 11.97
CA LEU A 315 23.50 13.85 11.60
C LEU A 315 24.81 13.85 10.81
N PRO A 316 25.86 13.08 11.17
CA PRO A 316 27.09 13.04 10.38
C PRO A 316 26.88 12.55 8.94
N VAL A 317 25.95 11.61 8.74
CA VAL A 317 25.57 11.14 7.40
C VAL A 317 24.83 12.23 6.65
N LEU A 318 23.86 12.90 7.29
CA LEU A 318 23.13 14.01 6.66
C LEU A 318 24.10 15.14 6.24
N GLU A 319 25.04 15.51 7.11
CA GLU A 319 26.05 16.52 6.84
C GLU A 319 26.96 16.14 5.67
N ALA A 320 27.34 14.87 5.56
CA ALA A 320 28.19 14.37 4.48
C ALA A 320 27.50 14.37 3.11
N TYR A 321 26.16 14.40 3.07
CA TYR A 321 25.35 14.30 1.85
C TYR A 321 24.52 15.53 1.50
N LYS A 322 24.48 16.56 2.35
CA LYS A 322 23.66 17.76 2.16
C LYS A 322 23.78 18.45 0.79
N ASP A 323 24.94 18.35 0.14
CA ASP A 323 25.23 18.98 -1.16
C ASP A 323 25.34 17.95 -2.32
N LYS A 324 24.98 16.68 -2.08
CA LYS A 324 25.23 15.57 -3.03
C LYS A 324 23.97 14.90 -3.58
N ILE A 325 22.80 15.20 -3.02
CA ILE A 325 21.56 14.53 -3.39
C ILE A 325 20.96 15.21 -4.62
N GLU A 326 20.90 14.46 -5.72
CA GLU A 326 20.30 14.90 -6.98
C GLU A 326 18.98 14.20 -7.28
N GLU A 327 18.46 13.33 -6.41
CA GLU A 327 17.23 12.58 -6.64
C GLU A 327 16.11 13.10 -5.73
N GLU A 328 14.95 13.44 -6.29
CA GLU A 328 13.80 13.98 -5.55
C GLU A 328 13.43 13.11 -4.35
N GLU A 329 13.23 11.80 -4.58
CA GLU A 329 12.74 10.89 -3.55
C GLU A 329 13.76 10.75 -2.41
N THR A 330 15.04 10.64 -2.74
CA THR A 330 16.14 10.62 -1.78
C THR A 330 16.17 11.92 -0.95
N TYR A 331 15.98 13.08 -1.60
CA TYR A 331 15.94 14.37 -0.92
C TYR A 331 14.71 14.52 -0.01
N ARG A 332 13.57 13.96 -0.42
CA ARG A 332 12.33 13.98 0.36
C ARG A 332 12.53 13.28 1.70
N PHE A 333 13.02 12.03 1.69
CA PHE A 333 13.32 11.30 2.93
C PHE A 333 14.45 11.96 3.74
N TYR A 334 15.49 12.46 3.07
CA TYR A 334 16.56 13.24 3.72
C TYR A 334 15.99 14.43 4.51
N SER A 335 15.06 15.18 3.92
CA SER A 335 14.45 16.35 4.57
C SER A 335 13.61 15.96 5.79
N TYR A 336 12.89 14.83 5.74
CA TYR A 336 12.11 14.34 6.88
C TYR A 336 13.00 13.99 8.07
N ILE A 337 14.15 13.36 7.80
CA ILE A 337 15.10 12.99 8.86
C ILE A 337 15.80 14.23 9.38
N ALA A 338 16.21 15.17 8.52
CA ALA A 338 16.86 16.40 8.94
C ALA A 338 16.03 17.20 9.95
N ILE A 339 14.70 17.33 9.73
CA ILE A 339 13.77 18.00 10.66
C ILE A 339 13.78 17.31 12.04
N LYS A 340 13.81 15.97 12.07
CA LYS A 340 13.78 15.21 13.32
C LYS A 340 15.15 15.10 14.00
N ALA A 341 16.23 15.22 13.25
CA ALA A 341 17.58 15.01 13.74
C ALA A 341 18.14 16.21 14.51
N THR A 342 17.71 17.44 14.19
CA THR A 342 18.18 18.67 14.85
C THR A 342 17.21 19.82 14.65
N ASP A 343 16.99 20.65 15.68
CA ASP A 343 16.15 21.86 15.56
C ASP A 343 16.76 22.91 14.61
N ASN A 344 18.07 22.88 14.41
CA ASN A 344 18.79 23.80 13.51
C ASN A 344 19.06 23.15 12.15
N TYR A 345 18.06 22.54 11.53
CA TYR A 345 18.24 21.80 10.27
C TYR A 345 18.45 22.70 9.03
N ALA A 346 18.33 24.02 9.16
CA ALA A 346 18.40 24.93 8.01
C ALA A 346 19.67 24.73 7.16
N TYR A 347 20.85 24.59 7.80
CA TYR A 347 22.12 24.42 7.08
C TYR A 347 22.22 23.11 6.28
N LEU A 348 21.38 22.12 6.61
CA LEU A 348 21.27 20.84 5.89
C LEU A 348 20.35 20.96 4.67
N ILE A 349 19.42 21.92 4.68
CA ILE A 349 18.35 22.06 3.68
C ILE A 349 18.66 23.15 2.65
N VAL A 350 19.28 24.26 3.09
CA VAL A 350 19.63 25.40 2.22
C VAL A 350 20.32 25.01 0.91
N PRO A 351 21.24 24.03 0.86
CA PRO A 351 21.84 23.61 -0.41
C PRO A 351 20.81 23.20 -1.48
N GLY A 352 19.71 22.57 -1.07
CA GLY A 352 18.65 22.09 -1.97
C GLY A 352 17.95 23.21 -2.74
N LEU A 353 17.98 24.45 -2.24
CA LEU A 353 17.43 25.62 -2.93
C LEU A 353 18.12 25.92 -4.27
N THR A 354 19.34 25.41 -4.47
CA THR A 354 20.11 25.61 -5.71
C THR A 354 20.08 24.40 -6.65
N SER A 355 19.29 23.37 -6.31
CA SER A 355 19.17 22.16 -7.13
C SER A 355 18.63 22.48 -8.52
N ARG A 356 19.08 21.71 -9.51
CA ARG A 356 18.52 21.77 -10.87
C ARG A 356 17.08 21.25 -10.94
N GLN A 357 16.71 20.36 -10.03
CA GLN A 357 15.34 19.81 -9.94
C GLN A 357 14.45 20.74 -9.14
N ALA A 358 13.32 21.12 -9.72
CA ALA A 358 12.38 22.04 -9.10
C ALA A 358 11.67 21.40 -7.91
N GLU A 359 11.52 20.08 -7.92
CA GLU A 359 10.95 19.25 -6.87
C GLU A 359 11.80 19.31 -5.60
N ILE A 360 13.13 19.21 -5.74
CA ILE A 360 14.08 19.38 -4.63
C ILE A 360 14.02 20.82 -4.09
N ARG A 361 14.03 21.83 -4.97
CA ARG A 361 13.92 23.24 -4.53
C ARG A 361 12.60 23.48 -3.79
N SER A 362 11.50 22.93 -4.30
CA SER A 362 10.15 23.00 -3.70
C SER A 362 10.14 22.37 -2.32
N GLN A 363 10.68 21.15 -2.18
CA GLN A 363 10.78 20.45 -0.90
C GLN A 363 11.68 21.19 0.10
N ALA A 364 12.77 21.80 -0.37
CA ALA A 364 13.68 22.59 0.46
C ALA A 364 12.99 23.83 1.02
N VAL A 365 12.29 24.61 0.17
CA VAL A 365 11.50 25.78 0.60
C VAL A 365 10.42 25.37 1.59
N TYR A 366 9.65 24.32 1.28
CA TYR A 366 8.60 23.80 2.15
C TYR A 366 9.17 23.41 3.52
N THR A 367 10.32 22.73 3.54
CA THR A 367 10.99 22.30 4.77
C THR A 367 11.49 23.48 5.59
N LEU A 368 12.17 24.45 4.97
CA LEU A 368 12.62 25.68 5.66
C LEU A 368 11.44 26.50 6.20
N GLY A 369 10.29 26.48 5.52
CA GLY A 369 9.06 27.14 5.98
C GLY A 369 8.48 26.59 7.29
N LYS A 370 8.96 25.43 7.77
CA LYS A 370 8.57 24.83 9.06
C LYS A 370 9.47 25.26 10.22
N LEU A 371 10.56 26.00 9.98
CA LEU A 371 11.44 26.48 11.04
C LEU A 371 10.69 27.47 11.95
N GLU A 372 10.87 27.34 13.26
CA GLU A 372 10.31 28.30 14.23
C GLU A 372 10.89 29.70 14.03
N ASN A 373 12.15 29.80 13.57
CA ASN A 373 12.87 31.05 13.29
C ASN A 373 13.00 31.34 11.79
N LYS A 374 12.04 30.90 10.98
CA LYS A 374 12.05 31.02 9.52
C LYS A 374 12.22 32.46 9.01
N GLU A 375 11.87 33.47 9.80
CA GLU A 375 12.09 34.90 9.49
C GLU A 375 13.57 35.21 9.22
N ALA A 376 14.49 34.49 9.87
CA ALA A 376 15.93 34.63 9.63
C ALA A 376 16.34 34.25 8.19
N TYR A 377 15.48 33.53 7.47
CA TYR A 377 15.72 33.03 6.12
C TYR A 377 14.86 33.74 5.06
N ILE A 378 14.25 34.87 5.40
CA ILE A 378 13.37 35.63 4.49
C ILE A 378 13.99 35.94 3.12
N ILE A 379 15.30 36.20 3.07
CA ILE A 379 16.04 36.46 1.83
C ILE A 379 15.95 35.25 0.90
N LEU A 380 16.07 34.03 1.44
CA LEU A 380 16.01 32.80 0.65
C LEU A 380 14.61 32.57 0.06
N PHE A 381 13.55 32.83 0.85
CA PHE A 381 12.18 32.75 0.34
C PHE A 381 11.91 33.83 -0.73
N ARG A 382 12.46 35.03 -0.55
CA ARG A 382 12.36 36.11 -1.53
C ARG A 382 13.05 35.75 -2.85
N GLU A 383 14.19 35.07 -2.79
CA GLU A 383 14.86 34.54 -3.99
C GLU A 383 14.03 33.44 -4.64
N ALA A 384 13.50 32.50 -3.85
CA ALA A 384 12.67 31.39 -4.35
C ALA A 384 11.32 31.83 -4.96
N LEU A 385 10.75 32.97 -4.57
CA LEU A 385 9.58 33.56 -5.25
C LEU A 385 9.85 33.98 -6.70
N GLN A 386 11.11 34.12 -7.10
CA GLN A 386 11.51 34.45 -8.47
C GLN A 386 11.80 33.21 -9.31
N ASP A 387 11.59 32.01 -8.76
CA ASP A 387 11.80 30.76 -9.49
C ASP A 387 10.89 30.65 -10.72
N GLU A 388 11.37 29.92 -11.72
CA GLU A 388 10.59 29.65 -12.92
C GLU A 388 9.45 28.68 -12.61
N ASN A 389 9.70 27.70 -11.73
CA ASN A 389 8.75 26.65 -11.37
C ASN A 389 7.69 27.13 -10.37
N GLU A 390 6.44 26.81 -10.67
CA GLU A 390 5.25 27.25 -9.97
C GLU A 390 5.17 26.72 -8.54
N ASN A 391 5.56 25.47 -8.31
CA ASN A 391 5.52 24.85 -6.98
C ASN A 391 6.54 25.51 -6.04
N VAL A 392 7.72 25.87 -6.54
CA VAL A 392 8.71 26.61 -5.75
C VAL A 392 8.16 27.96 -5.32
N VAL A 393 7.51 28.69 -6.24
CA VAL A 393 6.86 29.98 -5.93
C VAL A 393 5.72 29.80 -4.93
N LEU A 394 4.84 28.82 -5.15
CA LEU A 394 3.72 28.51 -4.28
C LEU A 394 4.17 28.19 -2.85
N TYR A 395 5.13 27.27 -2.69
CA TYR A 395 5.66 26.93 -1.38
C TYR A 395 6.42 28.08 -0.73
N SER A 396 7.04 28.96 -1.51
CA SER A 396 7.67 30.19 -0.98
C SER A 396 6.63 31.12 -0.37
N LEU A 397 5.48 31.32 -1.04
CA LEU A 397 4.36 32.09 -0.48
C LEU A 397 3.80 31.45 0.79
N GLN A 398 3.72 30.13 0.86
CA GLN A 398 3.28 29.42 2.07
C GLN A 398 4.29 29.54 3.22
N ALA A 399 5.59 29.40 2.93
CA ALA A 399 6.66 29.57 3.91
C ALA A 399 6.64 30.96 4.54
N LEU A 400 6.31 32.00 3.76
CA LEU A 400 6.18 33.39 4.21
C LEU A 400 4.94 33.68 5.06
N ARG A 401 4.06 32.70 5.32
CA ARG A 401 2.89 32.88 6.20
C ARG A 401 3.28 33.41 7.58
N GLY A 402 2.68 34.54 7.97
CA GLY A 402 2.92 35.20 9.25
C GLY A 402 4.12 36.14 9.28
N ILE A 403 4.86 36.27 8.17
CA ILE A 403 6.01 37.17 8.05
C ILE A 403 5.55 38.48 7.42
N ILE A 404 5.55 39.56 8.19
CA ILE A 404 5.18 40.91 7.75
C ILE A 404 6.46 41.71 7.51
N ASP A 405 6.86 41.85 6.25
CA ASP A 405 8.06 42.60 5.85
C ASP A 405 7.80 43.35 4.52
N GLU A 406 7.87 44.69 4.55
CA GLU A 406 7.63 45.55 3.39
C GLU A 406 8.61 45.31 2.23
N SER A 407 9.80 44.74 2.51
CA SER A 407 10.78 44.41 1.48
C SER A 407 10.33 43.29 0.53
N LEU A 408 9.25 42.56 0.88
CA LEU A 408 8.65 41.54 0.03
C LEU A 408 7.76 42.13 -1.08
N LEU A 409 7.27 43.37 -0.94
CA LEU A 409 6.32 43.97 -1.88
C LEU A 409 6.79 43.98 -3.34
N PRO A 410 8.05 44.34 -3.67
CA PRO A 410 8.50 44.31 -5.06
C PRO A 410 8.47 42.90 -5.67
N VAL A 411 8.70 41.87 -4.86
CA VAL A 411 8.70 40.47 -5.34
C VAL A 411 7.27 39.94 -5.41
N TYR A 412 6.41 40.28 -4.47
CA TYR A 412 4.97 40.03 -4.54
C TYR A 412 4.33 40.64 -5.78
N GLN A 413 4.72 41.86 -6.14
CA GLN A 413 4.29 42.51 -7.37
C GLN A 413 4.75 41.73 -8.62
N ALA A 414 6.01 41.28 -8.66
CA ALA A 414 6.51 40.47 -9.76
C ALA A 414 5.74 39.14 -9.90
N VAL A 415 5.45 38.46 -8.77
CA VAL A 415 4.63 37.24 -8.74
C VAL A 415 3.22 37.52 -9.23
N TYR A 416 2.57 38.59 -8.77
CA TYR A 416 1.25 39.00 -9.25
C TYR A 416 1.23 39.18 -10.76
N HIS A 417 2.16 39.96 -11.32
CA HIS A 417 2.22 40.18 -12.77
C HIS A 417 2.52 38.92 -13.58
N LYS A 418 3.31 37.98 -13.04
CA LYS A 418 3.60 36.69 -13.68
C LYS A 418 2.37 35.80 -13.75
N TYR A 419 1.52 35.78 -12.72
CA TYR A 419 0.45 34.78 -12.58
C TYR A 419 -0.98 35.32 -12.68
N LYS A 420 -1.21 36.64 -12.71
CA LYS A 420 -2.56 37.25 -12.75
C LYS A 420 -3.45 36.79 -13.91
N ASP A 421 -2.84 36.43 -15.03
CA ASP A 421 -3.51 36.00 -16.26
C ASP A 421 -3.30 34.50 -16.52
N SER A 422 -2.87 33.74 -15.49
CA SER A 422 -2.70 32.28 -15.59
C SER A 422 -4.02 31.60 -15.90
N ALA A 423 -4.03 30.77 -16.94
CA ALA A 423 -5.19 29.95 -17.29
C ALA A 423 -5.33 28.72 -16.38
N GLU A 424 -4.27 28.35 -15.65
CA GLU A 424 -4.20 27.19 -14.78
C GLU A 424 -4.44 27.58 -13.31
N GLU A 425 -5.21 26.75 -12.59
CA GLU A 425 -5.47 26.90 -11.16
C GLU A 425 -4.26 26.41 -10.36
N ASN A 426 -3.30 27.31 -10.11
CA ASN A 426 -2.05 27.00 -9.40
C ASN A 426 -2.00 27.51 -7.95
N TYR A 427 -3.10 28.06 -7.43
CA TYR A 427 -3.23 28.59 -6.06
C TYR A 427 -2.23 29.70 -5.66
N ILE A 428 -1.40 30.20 -6.58
CA ILE A 428 -0.38 31.21 -6.30
C ILE A 428 -1.03 32.54 -5.93
N LEU A 429 -1.97 33.03 -6.73
CA LEU A 429 -2.66 34.30 -6.44
C LEU A 429 -3.47 34.23 -5.15
N THR A 430 -4.06 33.08 -4.83
CA THR A 430 -4.77 32.84 -3.57
C THR A 430 -3.82 32.98 -2.38
N ASN A 431 -2.67 32.31 -2.42
CA ASN A 431 -1.67 32.41 -1.35
C ASN A 431 -1.04 33.81 -1.26
N LEU A 432 -0.80 34.46 -2.39
CA LEU A 432 -0.33 35.84 -2.45
C LEU A 432 -1.34 36.79 -1.78
N THR A 433 -2.63 36.63 -2.07
CA THR A 433 -3.70 37.42 -1.47
C THR A 433 -3.71 37.26 0.05
N HIS A 434 -3.49 36.04 0.56
CA HIS A 434 -3.36 35.82 2.01
C HIS A 434 -2.16 36.57 2.60
N ARG A 435 -0.99 36.57 1.93
CA ARG A 435 0.20 37.33 2.38
C ARG A 435 -0.05 38.84 2.38
N LEU A 436 -0.69 39.38 1.35
CA LEU A 436 -1.06 40.81 1.29
C LEU A 436 -2.05 41.18 2.39
N THR A 437 -3.02 40.30 2.67
CA THR A 437 -4.01 40.50 3.72
C THR A 437 -3.34 40.60 5.11
N GLU A 438 -2.33 39.78 5.37
CA GLU A 438 -1.50 39.85 6.60
C GLU A 438 -0.80 41.22 6.72
N MET A 439 -0.46 41.85 5.59
CA MET A 439 0.13 43.19 5.50
C MET A 439 -0.91 44.33 5.43
N LYS A 440 -2.21 44.03 5.47
CA LYS A 440 -3.32 44.98 5.25
C LYS A 440 -3.33 45.64 3.86
N LEU A 441 -2.89 44.90 2.86
CA LEU A 441 -2.89 45.28 1.44
C LEU A 441 -3.80 44.35 0.64
N THR A 442 -4.15 44.75 -0.57
CA THR A 442 -4.88 43.94 -1.54
C THR A 442 -4.08 43.78 -2.84
N VAL A 443 -4.56 42.92 -3.75
CA VAL A 443 -3.90 42.73 -5.05
C VAL A 443 -3.96 43.98 -5.92
N GLU A 444 -4.92 44.88 -5.70
CA GLU A 444 -5.00 46.19 -6.35
C GLU A 444 -3.79 47.07 -6.01
N ASP A 445 -3.25 46.95 -4.80
CA ASP A 445 -2.05 47.70 -4.37
C ASP A 445 -0.79 47.26 -5.14
N LEU A 446 -0.82 46.10 -5.82
CA LEU A 446 0.28 45.59 -6.65
C LEU A 446 0.12 45.93 -8.14
N GLN A 447 -0.92 46.65 -8.56
CA GLN A 447 -1.18 46.95 -9.97
C GLN A 447 -0.34 48.11 -10.53
N ALA A 448 0.26 48.92 -9.65
CA ALA A 448 1.06 50.10 -9.99
C ALA A 448 2.55 49.74 -10.14
#